data_AF-A0A527FU38-F1
#
_entry.id   AF-A0A527FU38-F1
#
_cell.length_a   1.000
_cell.length_b   1.000
_cell.length_c   1.000
_cell.angle_alpha   90.00
_cell.angle_beta   90.00
_cell.angle_gamma   90.00
#
_symmetry.space_group_name_H-M   'P 1'
#
loop_
_entity.id
_entity.type
_entity.pdbx_description
1 polymer ?
#
loop_
_entity_poly.entity_id
_entity_poly.type
_entity_poly.pdbx_seq_one_letter_code
_entity_poly.pdbx_strand_id
1 'polypeptide(L)'
;KGGTRKVDDHTVAFHLDAPNGSFPYSVSIDNYNAVILPASYKGDYEKTFEGTGPFRLESYTPKVGATFIRNPDYWGEKALPDRL
;
A
#
# COMPACT_ATOMS: atom_id res chain seq x y z
N LYS A 1 17.20 2.61 13.10
CA LYS A 1 16.38 1.39 12.91
C LYS A 1 16.69 0.85 11.53
N GLY A 2 17.12 -0.41 11.40
CA GLY A 2 17.85 -0.87 10.19
C GLY A 2 17.67 -2.35 9.87
N GLY A 3 16.52 -2.94 10.20
CA GLY A 3 16.22 -4.33 9.84
C GLY A 3 15.85 -4.50 8.37
N THR A 4 15.62 -3.44 7.60
CA THR A 4 15.26 -3.51 6.18
C THR A 4 16.43 -3.11 5.29
N ARG A 5 16.65 -3.88 4.22
CA ARG A 5 17.72 -3.62 3.25
C ARG A 5 17.21 -3.82 1.82
N LYS A 6 17.42 -2.82 0.95
CA LYS A 6 17.33 -3.01 -0.50
C LYS A 6 18.46 -3.94 -0.93
N VAL A 7 18.12 -5.11 -1.49
CA VAL A 7 19.11 -6.04 -2.05
C VAL A 7 19.39 -5.69 -3.50
N ASP A 8 18.31 -5.47 -4.27
CA ASP A 8 18.31 -5.01 -5.65
C ASP A 8 16.97 -4.29 -5.95
N ASP A 9 16.67 -4.04 -7.23
CA ASP A 9 15.50 -3.26 -7.64
C ASP A 9 14.15 -3.93 -7.32
N HIS A 10 14.13 -5.25 -7.14
CA HIS A 10 12.91 -6.02 -6.87
C HIS A 10 12.99 -6.88 -5.61
N THR A 11 14.06 -6.76 -4.83
CA THR A 11 14.30 -7.58 -3.65
C THR A 11 14.56 -6.72 -2.41
N VAL A 12 13.74 -6.93 -1.38
CA VAL A 12 13.90 -6.34 -0.04
C VAL A 12 14.13 -7.45 0.98
N ALA A 13 15.19 -7.30 1.78
CA ALA A 13 15.49 -8.20 2.90
C ALA A 13 15.01 -7.60 4.22
N PHE A 14 14.34 -8.44 5.03
CA PHE A 14 13.93 -8.12 6.39
C PHE A 14 14.74 -8.98 7.38
N HIS A 15 15.47 -8.33 8.27
CA HIS A 15 16.25 -8.92 9.36
C HIS A 15 15.52 -8.63 10.66
N LEU A 16 14.96 -9.67 11.26
CA LEU A 16 14.16 -9.58 12.48
C LEU A 16 15.06 -9.71 13.71
N ASP A 17 14.73 -9.00 14.79
CA ASP A 17 15.47 -9.05 16.06
C ASP A 17 15.33 -10.43 16.74
N ALA A 18 14.26 -11.17 16.44
CA ALA A 18 14.00 -12.53 16.90
C ALA A 18 13.14 -13.29 15.88
N PRO A 19 13.14 -14.64 15.90
CA PRO A 19 12.23 -15.45 15.09
C PRO A 19 10.77 -15.06 15.33
N ASN A 20 10.01 -14.81 14.26
CA ASN A 20 8.59 -14.47 14.32
C ASN A 20 7.82 -15.19 13.22
N GLY A 21 7.04 -16.22 13.59
CA GLY A 21 6.24 -17.01 12.66
C GLY A 21 5.07 -16.23 12.03
N SER A 22 4.63 -15.14 12.67
CA SER A 22 3.56 -14.28 12.15
C SER A 22 4.07 -13.20 11.21
N PHE A 23 5.39 -13.10 10.98
CA PHE A 23 5.95 -12.07 10.10
C PHE A 23 5.34 -12.04 8.69
N PRO A 24 5.07 -13.18 8.01
CA PRO A 24 4.39 -13.17 6.71
C PRO A 24 3.00 -12.53 6.75
N TYR A 25 2.26 -12.72 7.84
CA TYR A 25 0.98 -12.04 8.04
C TYR A 25 1.19 -10.54 8.25
N SER A 26 2.18 -10.13 9.06
CA SER A 26 2.45 -8.71 9.31
C SER A 26 2.73 -7.91 8.04
N VAL A 27 3.32 -8.53 7.01
CA VAL A 27 3.60 -7.92 5.70
C VAL A 27 2.60 -8.33 4.60
N SER A 28 1.53 -9.02 4.96
CA SER A 28 0.47 -9.38 4.01
C SER A 28 -0.41 -8.17 3.68
N ILE A 29 -1.29 -8.36 2.70
CA ILE A 29 -2.26 -7.34 2.25
C ILE A 29 -3.29 -6.98 3.34
N ASP A 30 -3.43 -7.81 4.37
CA ASP A 30 -4.38 -7.60 5.47
C ASP A 30 -3.88 -6.55 6.47
N ASN A 31 -2.64 -6.08 6.31
CA ASN A 31 -1.97 -5.15 7.20
C ASN A 31 -1.36 -3.96 6.45
N TYR A 32 -1.19 -2.85 7.16
CA TYR A 32 -0.61 -1.61 6.64
C TYR A 32 0.89 -1.47 6.96
N ASN A 33 1.56 -2.52 7.44
CA ASN A 33 2.95 -2.42 7.90
C ASN A 33 3.98 -2.33 6.76
N ALA A 34 3.62 -2.74 5.54
CA ALA A 34 4.52 -2.83 4.38
C ALA A 34 3.92 -2.21 3.11
N VAL A 35 3.28 -1.05 3.24
CA VAL A 35 2.68 -0.33 2.10
C VAL A 35 3.77 0.11 1.11
N ILE A 36 3.50 -0.09 -0.18
CA ILE A 36 4.36 0.37 -1.27
C ILE A 36 3.88 1.75 -1.72
N LEU A 37 4.78 2.72 -1.68
CA LEU A 37 4.52 4.13 -2.01
C LEU A 37 5.48 4.62 -3.09
N PRO A 38 5.10 5.62 -3.91
CA PRO A 38 6.02 6.25 -4.83
C PRO A 38 7.24 6.83 -4.10
N ALA A 39 8.41 6.82 -4.75
CA ALA A 39 9.62 7.41 -4.19
C ALA A 39 9.48 8.92 -3.90
N SER A 40 8.53 9.59 -4.56
CA SER A 40 8.19 11.01 -4.38
C SER A 40 7.20 11.29 -3.25
N TYR A 41 6.73 10.26 -2.53
CA TYR A 41 5.73 10.39 -1.48
C TYR A 41 6.18 11.31 -0.34
N LYS A 42 5.28 12.20 0.11
CA LYS A 42 5.61 13.34 0.99
C LYS A 42 5.12 13.24 2.42
N GLY A 43 4.53 12.11 2.82
CA GLY A 43 4.10 11.91 4.21
C GLY A 43 2.64 12.27 4.51
N ASP A 44 1.77 12.37 3.51
CA ASP A 44 0.36 12.74 3.61
C ASP A 44 -0.63 11.58 3.36
N TYR A 45 -0.25 10.35 3.74
CA TYR A 45 -1.01 9.11 3.50
C TYR A 45 -2.45 9.20 3.97
N GLU A 46 -2.72 9.82 5.12
CA GLU A 46 -4.08 9.91 5.68
C GLU A 46 -5.00 10.83 4.86
N LYS A 47 -4.43 11.60 3.92
CA LYS A 47 -5.19 12.46 3.01
C LYS A 47 -5.33 11.84 1.63
N THR A 48 -4.26 11.23 1.13
CA THR A 48 -4.20 10.77 -0.27
C THR A 48 -4.50 9.28 -0.42
N PHE A 49 -4.24 8.47 0.62
CA PHE A 49 -4.35 7.01 0.61
C PHE A 49 -3.69 6.39 -0.63
N GLU A 50 -2.51 6.89 -1.00
CA GLU A 50 -1.76 6.36 -2.15
C GLU A 50 -1.40 4.88 -1.96
N GLY A 51 -1.62 4.07 -2.99
CA GLY A 51 -1.30 2.66 -2.94
C GLY A 51 -1.27 2.04 -4.34
N THR A 52 -1.01 0.74 -4.40
CA THR A 52 -0.81 0.00 -5.66
C THR A 52 -2.06 -0.76 -6.12
N GLY A 53 -3.20 -0.52 -5.48
CA GLY A 53 -4.45 -1.26 -5.71
C GLY A 53 -5.22 -0.86 -6.98
N PRO A 54 -6.33 -1.56 -7.27
CA PRO A 54 -7.15 -1.33 -8.46
C PRO A 54 -8.00 -0.06 -8.41
N PHE A 55 -8.03 0.65 -7.27
CA PHE A 55 -8.76 1.88 -7.07
C PHE A 55 -7.89 2.96 -6.43
N ARG A 56 -8.21 4.22 -6.70
CA ARG A 56 -7.61 5.40 -6.08
C ARG A 56 -8.69 6.18 -5.34
N LEU A 57 -8.33 6.83 -4.24
CA LEU A 57 -9.22 7.72 -3.52
C LEU A 57 -9.47 8.98 -4.36
N GLU A 58 -10.73 9.31 -4.62
CA GLU A 58 -11.12 10.57 -5.26
C GLU A 58 -11.52 11.61 -4.22
N SER A 59 -12.29 11.20 -3.20
CA SER A 59 -12.66 12.08 -2.09
C SER A 59 -12.94 11.30 -0.82
N TYR A 60 -12.70 11.93 0.33
CA TYR A 60 -13.07 11.41 1.64
C TYR A 60 -13.66 12.53 2.49
N THR A 61 -14.89 12.33 2.96
CA THR A 61 -15.53 13.21 3.94
C THR A 61 -15.78 12.40 5.21
N PRO A 62 -15.09 12.72 6.32
CA PRO A 62 -15.27 12.00 7.58
C PRO A 62 -16.74 11.90 7.99
N LYS A 63 -17.16 10.71 8.40
CA LYS A 63 -18.55 10.39 8.80
C LYS A 63 -19.62 10.50 7.70
N VAL A 64 -19.24 10.78 6.46
CA VAL A 64 -20.16 10.84 5.31
C VAL A 64 -19.85 9.71 4.32
N GLY A 65 -18.59 9.61 3.89
CA GLY A 65 -18.19 8.56 2.96
C GLY A 65 -16.85 8.82 2.29
N ALA A 66 -16.41 7.82 1.53
CA ALA A 66 -15.29 7.91 0.61
C ALA A 66 -15.79 7.56 -0.79
N THR A 67 -15.21 8.18 -1.80
CA THR A 67 -15.41 7.79 -3.19
C THR A 67 -14.11 7.35 -3.79
N PHE A 68 -14.15 6.19 -4.45
CA PHE A 68 -13.00 5.62 -5.12
C PHE A 68 -13.25 5.56 -6.62
N ILE A 69 -12.22 5.82 -7.40
CA ILE A 69 -12.25 5.69 -8.86
C ILE A 69 -11.27 4.61 -9.30
N ARG A 70 -11.57 3.93 -10.40
CA ARG A 70 -10.68 2.91 -10.99
C ARG A 70 -9.27 3.50 -11.18
N ASN A 71 -8.26 2.72 -10.82
CA ASN A 71 -6.86 3.04 -11.12
C ASN A 71 -6.55 2.60 -12.57
N PRO A 72 -6.41 3.53 -13.52
CA PRO A 72 -6.17 3.18 -14.93
C PRO A 72 -4.80 2.51 -15.14
N ASP A 73 -3.85 2.77 -14.23
CA ASP A 73 -2.47 2.30 -14.24
C ASP A 73 -2.27 1.09 -13.32
N TYR A 74 -3.36 0.44 -12.90
CA TYR A 74 -3.27 -0.78 -12.10
C TYR A 74 -2.55 -1.89 -12.88
N TRP A 75 -1.62 -2.56 -12.21
CA TRP A 75 -0.75 -3.57 -12.80
C TRP A 75 -1.45 -4.93 -13.03
N GLY A 76 -2.57 -5.16 -12.35
CA GLY A 76 -3.37 -6.39 -12.49
C GLY A 76 -4.58 -6.21 -13.41
N GLU A 77 -5.57 -7.10 -13.25
CA GLU A 77 -6.84 -6.97 -13.96
C GLU A 77 -7.60 -5.72 -13.48
N LYS A 78 -8.02 -4.89 -14.43
CA LYS A 78 -8.72 -3.64 -14.11
C LYS A 78 -10.10 -3.96 -13.53
N ALA A 79 -10.41 -3.37 -12.39
CA ALA A 79 -11.72 -3.53 -11.76
C ALA A 79 -12.84 -3.14 -12.74
N LEU A 80 -13.90 -3.94 -12.86
CA LEU A 80 -14.99 -3.66 -13.80
C LEU A 80 -15.76 -2.36 -13.51
N PRO A 81 -16.04 -1.99 -12.25
CA PRO A 81 -16.65 -0.70 -11.94
C PRO A 81 -15.66 0.45 -12.12
N ASP A 82 -16.14 1.57 -12.64
CA ASP A 82 -15.34 2.79 -12.72
C ASP A 82 -15.27 3.57 -11.41
N ARG A 83 -16.25 3.34 -10.51
CA ARG A 83 -16.43 4.13 -9.28
C ARG A 83 -17.12 3.29 -8.19
N LEU A 84 -16.70 3.50 -6.94
CA LEU A 84 -17.31 2.95 -5.72
C LEU A 84 -17.72 4.09 -4.78
#